data_AF-A0AAV1V602-F1
#
_entry.id   AF-A0AAV1V602-F1
#
_cell.length_a   1.000
_cell.length_b   1.000
_cell.length_c   1.000
_cell.angle_alpha   90.00
_cell.angle_beta   90.00
_cell.angle_gamma   90.00
#
_symmetry.space_group_name_H-M   'P 1'
#
loop_
_entity.id
_entity.type
_entity.pdbx_description
1 polymer ?
#
loop_
_entity_poly.entity_id
_entity_poly.type
_entity_poly.pdbx_seq_one_letter_code
_entity_poly.pdbx_strand_id
1 'polypeptide(L)'
;MALLQRLGVNDPDSVVDRHGWTLLMQAANAGLYELAELLVARKAHVNYSGTAKNAFNPLYLAVESEHTAVALLLLKSGAIASATKLVKTPSISTEDGENNDTEDEDCALFQACRFGQFSVIKEMLARGVDVNFALPSNGDRALHVSVMFGMQKVVELLVDDEAIDLNALNKIGQTCLFGCSCVELMKLLVTKGVDPKIEDIDGETALSMAHALGDDEVAAFLETVAM
;
A
#
# COMPACT_ATOMS: atom_id res chain seq x y z
N MET A 1 19.68 -18.16 19.71
CA MET A 1 19.42 -19.58 20.14
C MET A 1 18.83 -19.71 21.55
N ALA A 2 19.34 -19.01 22.58
CA ALA A 2 19.03 -19.30 24.00
C ALA A 2 17.61 -18.98 24.52
N LEU A 3 16.90 -17.98 23.98
CA LEU A 3 15.62 -17.52 24.58
C LEU A 3 14.46 -18.52 24.35
N LEU A 4 14.19 -18.91 23.09
CA LEU A 4 13.10 -19.84 22.76
C LEU A 4 13.34 -21.25 23.30
N GLN A 5 14.59 -21.70 23.35
CA GLN A 5 14.95 -23.00 23.93
C GLN A 5 14.78 -23.01 25.46
N ARG A 6 15.02 -21.87 26.13
CA ARG A 6 14.68 -21.69 27.55
C ARG A 6 13.16 -21.61 27.79
N LEU A 7 12.39 -21.17 26.80
CA LEU A 7 10.93 -21.13 26.85
C LEU A 7 10.27 -22.46 26.43
N GLY A 8 11.04 -23.45 25.98
CA GLY A 8 10.52 -24.76 25.56
C GLY A 8 9.68 -24.73 24.26
N VAL A 9 9.78 -23.66 23.47
CA VAL A 9 9.03 -23.51 22.21
C VAL A 9 9.80 -24.22 21.10
N ASN A 10 9.32 -25.40 20.71
CA ASN A 10 9.92 -26.22 19.64
C ASN A 10 9.40 -25.82 18.25
N ASP A 11 8.10 -25.53 18.16
CA ASP A 11 7.45 -25.00 16.96
C ASP A 11 7.10 -23.52 17.21
N PRO A 12 7.72 -22.58 16.50
CA PRO A 12 7.46 -21.15 16.69
C PRO A 12 6.02 -20.73 16.35
N ASP A 13 5.30 -21.51 15.55
CA ASP A 13 3.93 -21.19 15.12
C ASP A 13 2.86 -21.79 16.05
N SER A 14 3.23 -22.74 16.92
CA SER A 14 2.29 -23.36 17.86
C SER A 14 1.86 -22.45 19.02
N VAL A 15 2.53 -21.31 19.19
CA VAL A 15 2.27 -20.34 20.25
C VAL A 15 1.63 -19.11 19.65
N VAL A 16 0.34 -18.94 19.92
CA VAL A 16 -0.45 -17.75 19.53
C VAL A 16 -1.00 -17.03 20.75
N ASP A 17 -1.19 -15.71 20.65
CA ASP A 17 -1.85 -14.94 21.70
C ASP A 17 -3.39 -15.11 21.67
N ARG A 18 -4.10 -14.35 22.53
CA ARG A 18 -5.56 -14.38 22.59
C ARG A 18 -6.27 -13.96 21.30
N HIS A 19 -5.56 -13.32 20.38
CA HIS A 19 -6.06 -12.86 19.09
C HIS A 19 -5.64 -13.79 17.94
N GLY A 20 -4.92 -14.88 18.24
CA GLY A 20 -4.41 -15.81 17.25
C GLY A 20 -3.13 -15.35 16.54
N TRP A 21 -2.43 -14.35 17.08
CA TRP A 21 -1.17 -13.86 16.51
C TRP A 21 0.01 -14.72 16.95
N THR A 22 0.78 -15.21 15.98
CA THR A 22 2.04 -15.93 16.25
C THR A 22 3.09 -15.01 16.85
N LEU A 23 4.15 -15.60 17.41
CA LEU A 23 5.30 -14.84 17.90
C LEU A 23 5.94 -13.98 16.78
N LEU A 24 5.90 -14.43 15.53
CA LEU A 24 6.44 -13.67 14.41
C LEU A 24 5.58 -12.45 14.10
N MET A 25 4.26 -12.57 14.17
CA MET A 25 3.34 -11.44 14.02
C MET A 25 3.55 -10.38 15.13
N GLN A 26 3.71 -10.83 16.37
CA GLN A 26 3.99 -9.92 17.49
C GLN A 26 5.35 -9.22 17.33
N ALA A 27 6.38 -9.96 16.92
CA ALA A 27 7.71 -9.38 16.65
C ALA A 27 7.67 -8.38 15.49
N ALA A 28 6.87 -8.65 14.45
CA ALA A 28 6.67 -7.76 13.32
C ALA A 28 5.95 -6.46 13.73
N ASN A 29 4.86 -6.57 14.50
CA ASN A 29 4.12 -5.42 15.01
C ASN A 29 4.92 -4.57 16.01
N ALA A 30 5.83 -5.18 16.77
CA ALA A 30 6.63 -4.49 17.78
C ALA A 30 8.03 -4.07 17.29
N GLY A 31 8.39 -4.39 16.05
CA GLY A 31 9.68 -4.01 15.46
C GLY A 31 10.87 -4.76 16.06
N LEU A 32 10.66 -5.93 16.67
CA LEU A 32 11.68 -6.71 17.35
C LEU A 32 12.51 -7.52 16.34
N TYR A 33 13.46 -6.85 15.67
CA TYR A 33 14.25 -7.42 14.58
C TYR A 33 14.96 -8.73 14.94
N GLU A 34 15.70 -8.77 16.05
CA GLU A 34 16.47 -9.96 16.44
C GLU A 34 15.55 -11.14 16.78
N LEU A 35 14.35 -10.86 17.30
CA LEU A 35 13.34 -11.88 17.56
C LEU A 35 12.72 -12.39 16.25
N ALA A 36 12.36 -11.48 15.34
CA ALA A 36 11.84 -11.83 14.02
C ALA A 36 12.85 -12.67 13.23
N GLU A 37 14.13 -12.27 13.21
CA GLU A 37 15.21 -13.00 12.55
C GLU A 37 15.38 -14.41 13.15
N LEU A 38 15.36 -14.52 14.48
CA LEU A 38 15.45 -15.80 15.16
C LEU A 38 14.28 -16.73 14.84
N LEU A 39 13.06 -16.19 14.74
CA LEU A 39 11.85 -16.96 14.43
C LEU A 39 11.85 -17.44 12.98
N VAL A 40 12.21 -16.57 12.03
CA VAL A 40 12.41 -16.93 10.61
C VAL A 40 13.48 -18.03 10.46
N ALA A 41 14.62 -17.89 11.16
CA ALA A 41 15.68 -18.90 11.15
C ALA A 41 15.21 -20.27 11.68
N ARG A 42 14.18 -20.28 12.53
CA ARG A 42 13.51 -21.47 13.05
C ARG A 42 12.29 -21.92 12.23
N LYS A 43 12.15 -21.44 11.00
CA LYS A 43 11.10 -21.84 10.06
C LYS A 43 9.69 -21.45 10.49
N ALA A 44 9.54 -20.37 11.26
CA ALA A 44 8.23 -19.75 11.48
C ALA A 44 7.55 -19.41 10.14
N HIS A 45 6.24 -19.61 10.06
CA HIS A 45 5.47 -19.42 8.84
C HIS A 45 5.31 -17.93 8.51
N VAL A 46 6.18 -17.42 7.64
CA VAL A 46 6.29 -16.00 7.25
C VAL A 46 5.00 -15.41 6.68
N ASN A 47 4.17 -16.23 6.04
CA ASN A 47 2.90 -15.80 5.43
C ASN A 47 1.68 -16.20 6.27
N TYR A 48 1.84 -16.44 7.57
CA TYR A 48 0.73 -16.90 8.39
C TYR A 48 -0.30 -15.79 8.51
N SER A 49 -1.50 -16.03 8.00
CA SER A 49 -2.67 -15.21 8.24
C SER A 49 -3.49 -15.93 9.30
N GLY A 50 -3.53 -15.41 10.52
CA GLY A 50 -4.24 -16.06 11.64
C GLY A 50 -5.70 -16.39 11.33
N THR A 51 -6.33 -17.17 12.20
CA THR A 51 -7.73 -17.62 12.04
C THR A 51 -8.76 -16.58 12.49
N ALA A 52 -8.31 -15.42 12.99
CA ALA A 52 -9.18 -14.35 13.46
C ALA A 52 -9.76 -13.55 12.29
N LYS A 53 -10.91 -12.88 12.52
CA LYS A 53 -11.55 -11.99 11.54
C LYS A 53 -10.60 -10.91 10.98
N ASN A 54 -9.54 -10.58 11.71
CA ASN A 54 -8.52 -9.61 11.31
C ASN A 54 -7.23 -10.31 10.86
N ALA A 55 -7.29 -11.11 9.79
CA ALA A 55 -6.21 -11.96 9.25
C ALA A 55 -4.96 -11.21 8.73
N PHE A 56 -4.32 -10.40 9.59
CA PHE A 56 -3.06 -9.75 9.27
C PHE A 56 -1.95 -10.80 9.14
N ASN A 57 -1.06 -10.62 8.18
CA ASN A 57 0.17 -11.40 8.08
C ASN A 57 1.34 -10.59 8.68
N PRO A 58 2.48 -11.24 9.02
CA PRO A 58 3.63 -10.55 9.59
C PRO A 58 4.12 -9.35 8.76
N LEU A 59 4.12 -9.45 7.43
CA LEU A 59 4.61 -8.36 6.57
C LEU A 59 3.70 -7.13 6.66
N TYR A 60 2.39 -7.33 6.60
CA TYR A 60 1.43 -6.25 6.76
C TYR A 60 1.63 -5.54 8.11
N LEU A 61 1.78 -6.27 9.21
CA LEU A 61 1.99 -5.68 10.54
C LEU A 61 3.29 -4.87 10.62
N ALA A 62 4.38 -5.39 10.04
CA ALA A 62 5.65 -4.67 10.00
C ALA A 62 5.56 -3.38 9.17
N VAL A 63 4.83 -3.40 8.05
CA VAL A 63 4.62 -2.21 7.22
C VAL A 63 3.68 -1.22 7.91
N GLU A 64 2.55 -1.67 8.44
CA GLU A 64 1.57 -0.82 9.14
C GLU A 64 2.19 -0.12 10.35
N SER A 65 3.09 -0.81 11.06
CA SER A 65 3.85 -0.25 12.20
C SER A 65 5.16 0.44 11.78
N GLU A 66 5.38 0.66 10.47
CA GLU A 66 6.55 1.34 9.89
C GLU A 66 7.93 0.73 10.26
N HIS A 67 7.95 -0.55 10.63
CA HIS A 67 9.14 -1.30 11.01
C HIS A 67 9.89 -1.84 9.78
N THR A 68 10.51 -0.91 9.04
CA THR A 68 11.22 -1.17 7.76
C THR A 68 12.20 -2.34 7.83
N ALA A 69 13.02 -2.44 8.88
CA ALA A 69 14.01 -3.51 9.00
C ALA A 69 13.37 -4.90 9.07
N VAL A 70 12.24 -5.02 9.79
CA VAL A 70 11.50 -6.27 9.89
C VAL A 70 10.75 -6.56 8.59
N ALA A 71 10.14 -5.56 7.96
CA ALA A 71 9.49 -5.72 6.65
C ALA A 71 10.47 -6.26 5.59
N LEU A 72 11.68 -5.69 5.51
CA LEU A 72 12.73 -6.15 4.60
C LEU A 72 13.21 -7.58 4.92
N LEU A 73 13.34 -7.94 6.19
CA LEU A 73 13.66 -9.31 6.61
C LEU A 73 12.56 -10.29 6.14
N LEU A 74 11.29 -9.95 6.33
CA LEU A 74 10.16 -10.79 5.97
C LEU A 74 10.08 -10.97 4.44
N LEU A 75 10.23 -9.89 3.67
CA LEU A 75 10.32 -9.94 2.21
C LEU A 75 11.46 -10.88 1.76
N LYS A 76 12.66 -10.71 2.33
CA LYS A 76 13.82 -11.59 2.10
C LYS A 76 13.57 -13.06 2.42
N SER A 77 12.60 -13.32 3.27
CA SER A 77 12.21 -14.66 3.73
C SER A 77 11.00 -15.23 2.99
N GLY A 78 10.55 -14.58 1.91
CA GLY A 78 9.45 -15.06 1.07
C GLY A 78 8.07 -14.58 1.49
N ALA A 79 7.97 -13.45 2.21
CA ALA A 79 6.68 -12.83 2.48
C ALA A 79 6.00 -12.36 1.18
N ILE A 80 4.70 -12.63 1.06
CA ILE A 80 3.89 -12.24 -0.10
C ILE A 80 3.33 -10.83 0.14
N ALA A 81 3.80 -9.86 -0.64
CA ALA A 81 3.42 -8.46 -0.50
C ALA A 81 2.01 -8.13 -1.00
N SER A 82 1.53 -8.88 -1.99
CA SER A 82 0.20 -8.73 -2.59
C SER A 82 -0.89 -9.56 -1.91
N ALA A 83 -0.61 -10.21 -0.78
CA ALA A 83 -1.62 -10.95 -0.04
C ALA A 83 -2.66 -9.96 0.49
N THR A 84 -3.80 -9.86 -0.20
CA THR A 84 -4.89 -8.97 0.14
C THR A 84 -5.70 -9.48 1.32
N LYS A 85 -6.27 -8.54 2.07
CA LYS A 85 -7.08 -8.77 3.26
C LYS A 85 -8.22 -7.75 3.27
N LEU A 86 -9.39 -8.09 3.83
CA LEU A 86 -10.39 -7.11 4.29
C LEU A 86 -9.91 -6.34 5.56
N VAL A 87 -9.64 -5.06 5.44
CA VAL A 87 -9.25 -4.11 6.50
C VAL A 87 -10.37 -3.08 6.67
N LYS A 88 -10.69 -2.67 7.90
CA LYS A 88 -11.63 -1.54 8.08
C LYS A 88 -10.84 -0.25 7.94
N THR A 89 -11.01 0.49 6.84
CA THR A 89 -10.44 1.84 6.71
C THR A 89 -11.51 2.88 6.97
N PRO A 90 -11.23 3.97 7.71
CA PRO A 90 -12.12 5.11 7.75
C PRO A 90 -12.22 5.69 6.33
N SER A 91 -13.41 5.72 5.74
CA SER A 91 -13.63 6.37 4.45
C SER A 91 -13.18 7.83 4.54
N ILE A 92 -12.39 8.29 3.56
CA ILE A 92 -12.16 9.72 3.33
C ILE A 92 -13.15 10.12 2.24
N SER A 93 -14.02 11.08 2.59
CA SER A 93 -15.17 11.66 1.85
C SER A 93 -16.47 10.82 2.01
N THR A 94 -17.64 11.40 2.32
CA THR A 94 -18.28 12.64 1.86
C THR A 94 -18.80 13.49 3.04
N GLU A 95 -19.22 14.73 2.77
CA GLU A 95 -19.64 15.79 3.71
C GLU A 95 -20.76 15.45 4.72
N ASP A 96 -21.23 14.21 4.76
CA ASP A 96 -22.22 13.73 5.71
C ASP A 96 -21.52 12.82 6.72
N GLY A 97 -21.45 13.26 7.98
CA GLY A 97 -20.76 12.60 9.09
C GLY A 97 -21.32 11.23 9.52
N GLU A 98 -21.68 10.37 8.57
CA GLU A 98 -21.93 8.96 8.78
C GLU A 98 -20.59 8.21 8.79
N ASN A 99 -20.18 7.77 9.98
CA ASN A 99 -19.12 6.78 10.17
C ASN A 99 -19.61 5.43 9.63
N ASN A 100 -19.59 5.27 8.31
CA ASN A 100 -19.81 3.99 7.66
C ASN A 100 -18.47 3.27 7.65
N ASP A 101 -18.20 2.45 8.68
CA ASP A 101 -17.08 1.50 8.68
C ASP A 101 -17.19 0.62 7.41
N THR A 102 -16.48 0.96 6.35
CA THR A 102 -16.37 0.12 5.16
C THR A 102 -15.32 -0.97 5.45
N GLU A 103 -15.69 -2.23 5.18
CA GLU A 103 -14.72 -3.32 5.11
C GLU A 103 -14.01 -3.19 3.74
N ASP A 104 -12.84 -2.54 3.73
CA ASP A 104 -12.06 -2.29 2.53
C ASP A 104 -10.90 -3.29 2.41
N GLU A 105 -10.74 -3.91 1.25
CA GLU A 105 -9.56 -4.73 1.04
C GLU A 105 -8.28 -3.88 0.98
N ASP A 106 -7.23 -4.33 1.66
CA ASP A 106 -5.93 -3.70 1.72
C ASP A 106 -4.80 -4.73 1.78
N CYS A 107 -3.57 -4.31 1.46
CA CYS A 107 -2.40 -5.19 1.54
C CYS A 107 -1.11 -4.41 1.87
N ALA A 108 -0.03 -5.16 2.14
CA ALA A 108 1.23 -4.56 2.54
C ALA A 108 1.82 -3.62 1.48
N LEU A 109 1.60 -3.88 0.19
CA LEU A 109 2.05 -2.97 -0.88
C LEU A 109 1.39 -1.60 -0.77
N PHE A 110 0.06 -1.55 -0.61
CA PHE A 110 -0.67 -0.28 -0.52
C PHE A 110 -0.36 0.46 0.77
N GLN A 111 -0.22 -0.24 1.89
CA GLN A 111 0.18 0.42 3.12
C GLN A 111 1.60 1.00 3.06
N ALA A 112 2.52 0.31 2.38
CA ALA A 112 3.83 0.87 2.09
C ALA A 112 3.73 2.11 1.17
N CYS A 113 2.79 2.12 0.21
CA CYS A 113 2.51 3.30 -0.62
C CYS A 113 1.96 4.46 0.19
N ARG A 114 0.97 4.23 1.08
CA ARG A 114 0.37 5.28 1.94
C ARG A 114 1.38 5.95 2.86
N PHE A 115 2.33 5.17 3.40
CA PHE A 115 3.37 5.68 4.30
C PHE A 115 4.70 6.03 3.59
N GLY A 116 4.76 5.97 2.27
CA GLY A 116 5.96 6.34 1.52
C GLY A 116 7.19 5.48 1.80
N GLN A 117 7.01 4.19 2.14
CA GLN A 117 8.09 3.26 2.51
C GLN A 117 8.91 2.80 1.31
N PHE A 118 9.66 3.74 0.71
CA PHE A 118 10.44 3.58 -0.51
C PHE A 118 11.29 2.30 -0.55
N SER A 119 12.06 2.03 0.51
CA SER A 119 12.94 0.85 0.58
C SER A 119 12.18 -0.47 0.55
N VAL A 120 10.99 -0.50 1.17
CA VAL A 120 10.13 -1.68 1.20
C VAL A 120 9.53 -1.92 -0.18
N ILE A 121 8.99 -0.88 -0.83
CA ILE A 121 8.41 -0.97 -2.18
C ILE A 121 9.47 -1.38 -3.19
N LYS A 122 10.67 -0.79 -3.13
CA LYS A 122 11.79 -1.19 -4.01
C LYS A 122 12.14 -2.67 -3.89
N GLU A 123 12.14 -3.21 -2.66
CA GLU A 123 12.36 -4.65 -2.43
C GLU A 123 11.18 -5.50 -2.91
N MET A 124 9.93 -5.03 -2.77
CA MET A 124 8.75 -5.71 -3.31
C MET A 124 8.82 -5.83 -4.85
N LEU A 125 9.14 -4.73 -5.55
CA LEU A 125 9.31 -4.71 -7.01
C LEU A 125 10.45 -5.63 -7.46
N ALA A 126 11.60 -5.60 -6.77
CA ALA A 126 12.72 -6.50 -7.04
C ALA A 126 12.36 -8.00 -6.88
N ARG A 127 11.28 -8.32 -6.18
CA ARG A 127 10.75 -9.68 -6.00
C ARG A 127 9.64 -10.05 -6.99
N GLY A 128 9.36 -9.18 -7.97
CA GLY A 128 8.36 -9.43 -9.00
C GLY A 128 6.92 -9.29 -8.50
N VAL A 129 6.69 -8.45 -7.49
CA VAL A 129 5.32 -8.05 -7.12
C VAL A 129 4.72 -7.31 -8.32
N ASP A 130 3.49 -7.67 -8.68
CA ASP A 130 2.74 -6.97 -9.71
C ASP A 130 2.41 -5.55 -9.25
N VAL A 131 3.07 -4.56 -9.84
CA VAL A 131 2.90 -3.14 -9.54
C VAL A 131 1.53 -2.60 -9.98
N ASN A 132 0.88 -3.28 -10.93
CA ASN A 132 -0.45 -2.94 -11.43
C ASN A 132 -1.57 -3.70 -10.73
N PHE A 133 -1.24 -4.41 -9.65
CA PHE A 133 -2.23 -5.06 -8.81
C PHE A 133 -3.30 -4.05 -8.38
N ALA A 134 -4.56 -4.34 -8.69
CA ALA A 134 -5.70 -3.48 -8.38
C ALA A 134 -6.37 -3.94 -7.07
N LEU A 135 -6.59 -3.01 -6.15
CA LEU A 135 -7.33 -3.28 -4.92
C LEU A 135 -8.72 -3.83 -5.24
N PRO A 136 -9.12 -4.98 -4.67
CA PRO A 136 -10.43 -5.54 -4.96
C PRO A 136 -11.60 -4.68 -4.46
N SER A 137 -11.39 -3.75 -3.52
CA SER A 137 -12.42 -2.82 -3.03
C SER A 137 -12.79 -1.77 -4.07
N ASN A 138 -11.83 -0.99 -4.54
CA ASN A 138 -12.05 0.20 -5.37
C ASN A 138 -11.30 0.20 -6.72
N GLY A 139 -10.44 -0.78 -6.97
CA GLY A 139 -9.63 -0.87 -8.18
C GLY A 139 -8.39 0.03 -8.21
N ASP A 140 -8.09 0.73 -7.11
CA ASP A 140 -6.89 1.56 -7.02
C ASP A 140 -5.63 0.69 -7.09
N ARG A 141 -4.58 1.25 -7.69
CA ARG A 141 -3.26 0.62 -7.82
C ARG A 141 -2.21 1.39 -7.03
N ALA A 142 -0.99 0.86 -6.97
CA ALA A 142 0.10 1.49 -6.22
C ALA A 142 0.31 2.96 -6.62
N LEU A 143 0.17 3.28 -7.91
CA LEU A 143 0.27 4.65 -8.40
C LEU A 143 -0.88 5.54 -7.90
N HIS A 144 -2.14 5.09 -7.93
CA HIS A 144 -3.28 5.84 -7.35
C HIS A 144 -3.03 6.20 -5.88
N VAL A 145 -2.65 5.20 -5.08
CA VAL A 145 -2.48 5.39 -3.63
C VAL A 145 -1.27 6.26 -3.32
N SER A 146 -0.13 6.06 -3.99
CA SER A 146 1.05 6.91 -3.76
C SER A 146 0.82 8.37 -4.18
N VAL A 147 0.04 8.62 -5.23
CA VAL A 147 -0.33 9.98 -5.66
C VAL A 147 -1.32 10.63 -4.68
N MET A 148 -2.37 9.91 -4.29
CA MET A 148 -3.38 10.39 -3.34
C MET A 148 -2.78 10.84 -2.01
N PHE A 149 -1.77 10.13 -1.53
CA PHE A 149 -1.07 10.46 -0.28
C PHE A 149 0.15 11.38 -0.50
N GLY A 150 0.43 11.84 -1.72
CA GLY A 150 1.52 12.78 -2.01
C GLY A 150 2.93 12.19 -1.81
N MET A 151 3.09 10.88 -1.97
CA MET A 151 4.32 10.15 -1.66
C MET A 151 5.33 10.25 -2.82
N GLN A 152 5.87 11.46 -3.02
CA GLN A 152 6.66 11.84 -4.21
C GLN A 152 7.77 10.83 -4.57
N LYS A 153 8.60 10.41 -3.62
CA LYS A 153 9.70 9.45 -3.89
C LYS A 153 9.19 8.08 -4.34
N VAL A 154 8.02 7.68 -3.86
CA VAL A 154 7.37 6.43 -4.30
C VAL A 154 6.78 6.62 -5.68
N VAL A 155 6.13 7.76 -5.96
CA VAL A 155 5.64 8.06 -7.31
C VAL A 155 6.78 8.05 -8.32
N GLU A 156 7.90 8.73 -8.02
CA GLU A 156 9.11 8.72 -8.86
C GLU A 156 9.64 7.29 -9.09
N LEU A 157 9.64 6.43 -8.07
CA LEU A 157 10.02 5.01 -8.21
C LEU A 157 9.07 4.25 -9.14
N LEU A 158 7.76 4.45 -9.00
CA LEU A 158 6.75 3.69 -9.73
C LEU A 158 6.64 4.11 -11.19
N VAL A 159 6.70 5.42 -11.49
CA VAL A 159 6.60 5.93 -12.87
C VAL A 159 7.84 5.63 -13.72
N ASP A 160 8.96 5.26 -13.08
CA ASP A 160 10.18 4.80 -13.74
C ASP A 160 10.22 3.28 -13.95
N ASP A 161 9.23 2.53 -13.44
CA ASP A 161 9.11 1.09 -13.65
C ASP A 161 8.50 0.79 -15.04
N GLU A 162 9.19 0.04 -15.89
CA GLU A 162 8.73 -0.26 -17.26
C GLU A 162 7.42 -1.05 -17.30
N ALA A 163 7.07 -1.77 -16.23
CA ALA A 163 5.85 -2.55 -16.17
C ALA A 163 4.62 -1.74 -15.76
N ILE A 164 4.78 -0.50 -15.26
CA ILE A 164 3.66 0.31 -14.75
C ILE A 164 2.69 0.69 -15.88
N ASP A 165 1.40 0.50 -15.65
CA ASP A 165 0.35 1.10 -16.47
C ASP A 165 0.00 2.47 -15.91
N LEU A 166 0.60 3.51 -16.50
CA LEU A 166 0.41 4.91 -16.11
C LEU A 166 -1.04 5.40 -16.25
N ASN A 167 -1.84 4.78 -17.13
CA ASN A 167 -3.21 5.18 -17.44
C ASN A 167 -4.24 4.18 -16.92
N ALA A 168 -3.84 3.33 -15.97
CA ALA A 168 -4.73 2.35 -15.37
C ALA A 168 -5.91 3.03 -14.65
N LEU A 169 -7.11 2.50 -14.88
CA LEU A 169 -8.35 3.03 -14.30
C LEU A 169 -8.77 2.25 -13.05
N ASN A 170 -9.18 2.96 -12.00
CA ASN A 170 -9.87 2.34 -10.88
C ASN A 170 -11.34 1.99 -11.24
N LYS A 171 -12.14 1.50 -10.30
CA LYS A 171 -13.52 1.03 -10.59
C LYS A 171 -14.50 2.13 -11.00
N ILE A 172 -14.18 3.39 -10.71
CA ILE A 172 -14.98 4.55 -11.13
C ILE A 172 -14.37 5.24 -12.35
N GLY A 173 -13.42 4.61 -13.05
CA GLY A 173 -12.88 5.13 -14.30
C GLY A 173 -11.77 6.16 -14.13
N GLN A 174 -11.23 6.35 -12.93
CA GLN A 174 -10.25 7.41 -12.66
C GLN A 174 -8.81 6.92 -12.81
N THR A 175 -7.96 7.76 -13.43
CA THR A 175 -6.50 7.64 -13.37
C THR A 175 -5.98 8.16 -12.03
N CYS A 176 -4.68 8.02 -11.77
CA CYS A 176 -4.08 8.57 -10.55
C CYS A 176 -4.15 10.11 -10.46
N LEU A 177 -4.36 10.83 -11.58
CA LEU A 177 -4.40 12.30 -11.58
C LEU A 177 -5.56 12.86 -10.75
N PHE A 178 -6.67 12.13 -10.63
CA PHE A 178 -7.83 12.55 -9.85
C PHE A 178 -7.53 12.70 -8.35
N GLY A 179 -6.54 11.96 -7.84
CA GLY A 179 -6.09 12.06 -6.44
C GLY A 179 -4.92 13.01 -6.22
N CYS A 180 -4.43 13.69 -7.27
CA CYS A 180 -3.23 14.50 -7.19
C CYS A 180 -3.51 15.85 -6.52
N SER A 181 -2.89 16.11 -5.38
CA SER A 181 -3.12 17.31 -4.56
C SER A 181 -2.08 18.42 -4.72
N CYS A 182 -1.08 18.25 -5.58
CA CYS A 182 -0.09 19.29 -5.86
C CYS A 182 0.32 19.36 -7.33
N VAL A 183 0.63 20.58 -7.77
CA VAL A 183 0.95 20.87 -9.17
C VAL A 183 2.27 20.22 -9.62
N GLU A 184 3.27 20.09 -8.75
CA GLU A 184 4.56 19.50 -9.09
C GLU A 184 4.41 18.02 -9.43
N LEU A 185 3.59 17.31 -8.64
CA LEU A 185 3.29 15.90 -8.88
C LEU A 185 2.43 15.75 -10.13
N MET A 186 1.46 16.64 -10.35
CA MET A 186 0.65 16.69 -11.57
C MET A 186 1.54 16.86 -12.82
N LYS A 187 2.46 17.83 -12.78
CA LYS A 187 3.44 18.08 -13.85
C LYS A 187 4.32 16.87 -14.11
N LEU A 188 4.82 16.21 -13.05
CA LEU A 188 5.62 14.99 -13.16
C LEU A 188 4.84 13.88 -13.89
N LEU A 189 3.62 13.59 -13.42
CA LEU A 189 2.78 12.51 -13.95
C LEU A 189 2.43 12.73 -15.43
N VAL A 190 1.96 13.94 -15.78
CA VAL A 190 1.66 14.28 -17.18
C VAL A 190 2.91 14.19 -18.05
N THR A 191 4.05 14.68 -17.57
CA THR A 191 5.33 14.59 -18.31
C THR A 191 5.77 13.15 -18.53
N LYS A 192 5.46 12.24 -17.59
CA LYS A 192 5.75 10.81 -17.71
C LYS A 192 4.79 10.07 -18.64
N GLY A 193 3.68 10.69 -19.04
CA GLY A 193 2.73 10.14 -20.01
C GLY A 193 1.40 9.69 -19.43
N VAL A 194 1.05 10.11 -18.22
CA VAL A 194 -0.33 9.98 -17.73
C VAL A 194 -1.21 10.96 -18.49
N ASP A 195 -2.29 10.47 -19.10
CA ASP A 195 -3.20 11.23 -19.96
C ASP A 195 -4.17 12.07 -19.11
N PRO A 196 -4.08 13.42 -19.14
CA PRO A 196 -4.98 14.29 -18.39
C PRO A 196 -6.39 14.36 -18.97
N LYS A 197 -6.64 13.80 -20.16
CA LYS A 197 -7.92 13.85 -20.87
C LYS A 197 -8.83 12.65 -20.58
N ILE A 198 -8.37 11.69 -19.78
CA ILE A 198 -9.20 10.53 -19.43
C ILE A 198 -10.36 11.00 -18.56
N GLU A 199 -11.56 10.65 -19.02
CA GLU A 199 -12.83 10.87 -18.34
C GLU A 199 -13.15 9.68 -17.42
N ASP A 200 -13.70 9.97 -16.25
CA ASP A 200 -14.26 8.96 -15.36
C ASP A 200 -15.68 8.54 -15.78
N ILE A 201 -16.37 7.72 -14.98
CA ILE A 201 -17.70 7.22 -15.35
C ILE A 201 -18.77 8.32 -15.47
N ASP A 202 -18.55 9.49 -14.86
CA ASP A 202 -19.46 10.62 -14.89
C ASP A 202 -19.08 11.64 -15.99
N GLY A 203 -17.99 11.38 -16.73
CA GLY A 203 -17.47 12.28 -17.75
C GLY A 203 -16.56 13.38 -17.20
N GLU A 204 -16.16 13.28 -15.93
CA GLU A 204 -15.28 14.25 -15.29
C GLU A 204 -13.82 13.94 -15.61
N THR A 205 -12.97 14.97 -15.66
CA THR A 205 -11.51 14.84 -15.88
C THR A 205 -10.76 15.36 -14.66
N ALA A 206 -9.45 15.15 -14.60
CA ALA A 206 -8.62 15.79 -13.60
C ALA A 206 -8.71 17.34 -13.63
N LEU A 207 -8.97 17.92 -14.81
CA LEU A 207 -9.17 19.36 -14.96
C LEU A 207 -10.48 19.83 -14.33
N SER A 208 -11.60 19.13 -14.57
CA SER A 208 -12.88 19.51 -13.97
C SER A 208 -12.87 19.33 -12.45
N MET A 209 -12.18 18.30 -11.94
CA MET A 209 -11.92 18.14 -10.51
C MET A 209 -11.13 19.32 -9.92
N ALA A 210 -10.06 19.77 -10.60
CA ALA A 210 -9.27 20.92 -10.16
C ALA A 210 -10.12 22.20 -10.09
N HIS A 211 -10.98 22.45 -11.08
CA HIS A 211 -11.94 23.57 -11.04
C HIS A 211 -12.94 23.43 -9.88
N ALA A 212 -13.47 22.23 -9.64
CA ALA A 212 -14.44 21.98 -8.57
C ALA A 212 -13.85 22.21 -7.16
N LEU A 213 -12.58 21.85 -6.97
CA LEU A 213 -11.83 22.07 -5.72
C LEU A 213 -11.26 23.48 -5.59
N GLY A 214 -11.29 24.30 -6.64
CA GLY A 214 -10.68 25.64 -6.67
C GLY A 214 -9.15 25.62 -6.70
N ASP A 215 -8.55 24.55 -7.23
CA ASP A 215 -7.09 24.46 -7.42
C ASP A 215 -6.68 25.15 -8.72
N ASP A 216 -6.63 26.48 -8.67
CA ASP A 216 -6.32 27.35 -9.82
C ASP A 216 -4.97 27.01 -10.47
N GLU A 217 -3.99 26.56 -9.68
CA GLU A 217 -2.64 26.27 -10.19
C GLU A 217 -2.61 24.96 -10.98
N VAL A 218 -3.24 23.91 -10.47
CA VAL A 218 -3.42 22.65 -11.21
C VAL A 218 -4.28 22.86 -12.44
N ALA A 219 -5.39 23.59 -12.31
CA ALA A 219 -6.28 23.89 -13.43
C ALA A 219 -5.55 24.64 -14.55
N ALA A 220 -4.83 25.71 -14.21
CA ALA A 220 -4.05 26.48 -15.19
C ALA A 220 -2.99 25.60 -15.89
N PHE A 221 -2.34 24.69 -15.17
CA PHE A 221 -1.41 23.74 -15.80
C PHE A 221 -2.14 22.78 -16.74
N LEU A 222 -3.21 22.14 -16.28
CA LEU A 222 -3.97 21.16 -17.05
C LEU A 222 -4.60 21.77 -18.31
N GLU A 223 -5.06 23.02 -18.27
CA GLU A 223 -5.53 23.76 -19.46
C GLU A 223 -4.46 23.84 -20.56
N THR A 224 -3.18 23.90 -20.22
CA THR A 224 -2.11 23.94 -21.23
C THR A 224 -1.83 22.61 -21.93
N VAL A 225 -2.28 21.49 -21.35
CA VAL A 225 -1.98 20.12 -21.83
C VAL A 225 -3.24 19.31 -22.20
N ALA A 226 -4.42 19.75 -21.77
CA ALA A 226 -5.70 19.08 -22.03
C ALA A 226 -6.41 19.58 -23.31
N MET A 227 -5.94 20.65 -23.95
CA MET A 227 -6.47 21.16 -25.22
C MET A 227 -6.15 20.28 -26.44
#